data_AF-A0A529KXR8-F1
#
_entry.id   AF-A0A529KXR8-F1
#
_cell.length_a   1.000
_cell.length_b   1.000
_cell.length_c   1.000
_cell.angle_alpha   90.00
_cell.angle_beta   90.00
_cell.angle_gamma   90.00
#
_symmetry.space_group_name_H-M   'P 1'
#
loop_
_entity.id
_entity.type
_entity.pdbx_description
1 polymer ?
#
loop_
_entity_poly.entity_id
_entity_poly.type
_entity_poly.pdbx_seq_one_letter_code
_entity_poly.pdbx_strand_id
1 'polypeptide(L)' 'MKKLMIAALAATLMLGGSFAAVAQQAGKVGVVVKIGGIPWFNAMEAGIKERGQKLGVDAFM' A
#
# COMPACT_ATOMS: atom_id res chain seq x y z
N MET A 1 30.19 19.75 21.79
CA MET A 1 28.89 20.23 21.23
C MET A 1 28.64 19.72 19.81
N LYS A 2 29.55 19.89 18.84
CA LYS A 2 29.35 19.42 17.44
C LYS A 2 29.01 17.92 17.30
N LYS A 3 29.68 17.05 18.08
CA LYS A 3 29.42 15.59 18.07
C LYS A 3 28.00 15.23 18.56
N LEU A 4 27.47 15.97 19.53
CA LEU A 4 26.12 15.78 20.07
C LEU A 4 25.06 16.25 19.07
N MET A 5 25.32 17.33 18.33
CA MET A 5 24.42 17.81 17.28
C MET A 5 24.36 16.83 16.10
N ILE A 6 25.48 16.22 15.73
CA ILE A 6 25.54 15.17 14.69
C ILE A 6 24.77 13.93 15.15
N ALA A 7 24.94 13.50 16.40
CA ALA A 7 24.20 12.36 16.95
C ALA A 7 22.68 12.62 17.00
N ALA A 8 22.26 13.83 17.38
CA ALA A 8 20.85 14.21 17.39
C ALA A 8 20.24 14.19 15.98
N LEU A 9 20.94 14.75 14.98
CA LEU A 9 20.49 14.73 13.59
C LEU A 9 20.36 13.30 13.04
N ALA A 10 21.33 12.44 13.33
CA ALA A 10 21.29 11.03 12.93
C ALA A 10 20.09 10.30 13.56
N ALA A 11 19.80 10.54 14.84
CA ALA A 11 18.65 9.97 15.51
C ALA A 11 17.31 10.43 14.90
N THR A 12 17.19 11.71 14.53
CA THR A 12 15.98 12.23 13.87
C THR A 12 15.77 11.64 12.48
N LEU A 13 16.84 11.45 11.71
CA LEU A 13 16.79 10.81 10.38
C LEU A 13 16.39 9.33 10.45
N MET A 14 16.93 8.60 11.44
CA MET A 14 16.58 7.20 11.65
C MET A 14 15.12 7.00 12.06
N LEU A 15 14.59 7.89 12.91
CA LEU A 15 13.18 7.85 13.31
C LEU A 15 12.25 8.27 12.16
N GLY A 16 12.63 9.27 11.36
CA GLY A 16 11.83 9.73 10.23
C GLY A 16 11.68 8.71 9.09
N GLY A 17 12.70 7.88 8.85
CA GLY A 17 12.68 6.84 7.81
C GLY A 17 11.68 5.70 8.09
N SER A 18 11.49 5.34 9.37
CA SER A 18 10.60 4.24 9.77
C SER A 18 9.12 4.54 9.52
N PHE A 19 8.70 5.81 9.62
CA PHE A 19 7.30 6.20 9.36
C PHE A 19 6.96 6.23 7.86
N ALA A 20 7.94 6.49 6.98
CA ALA A 20 7.73 6.50 5.54
C ALA A 20 7.46 5.09 4.97
N ALA A 21 8.01 4.04 5.59
CA ALA A 21 7.78 2.66 5.19
C ALA A 21 6.34 2.18 5.46
N VAL A 22 5.67 2.72 6.49
CA VAL A 22 4.30 2.35 6.86
C VAL A 22 3.25 2.98 5.92
N ALA A 23 3.55 4.12 5.31
CA ALA A 23 2.63 4.82 4.41
C ALA A 23 2.66 4.32 2.95
N GLN A 24 3.73 3.66 2.53
CA GLN A 24 3.95 3.33 1.11
C GLN A 24 3.24 2.05 0.65
N GLN A 25 2.72 1.22 1.57
CA GLN A 25 2.15 -0.07 1.21
C GLN A 25 0.64 -0.04 1.33
N ALA A 26 -0.03 0.65 0.40
CA ALA A 26 -1.40 0.32 0.05
C ALA A 26 -1.48 -1.21 -0.11
N GLY A 27 -2.24 -1.88 0.75
CA GLY A 27 -2.32 -3.34 0.73
C GLY A 27 -2.69 -3.83 -0.67
N LYS A 28 -2.06 -4.91 -1.14
CA LYS A 28 -2.45 -5.55 -2.41
C LYS A 28 -3.42 -6.69 -2.12
N VAL A 29 -4.53 -6.72 -2.85
CA VAL A 29 -5.57 -7.75 -2.72
C VAL A 29 -5.85 -8.37 -4.09
N GLY A 30 -5.53 -9.65 -4.25
CA GLY A 30 -5.83 -10.42 -5.46
C GLY A 30 -6.96 -11.43 -5.22
N VAL A 31 -7.98 -11.43 -6.07
CA VAL A 31 -9.12 -12.35 -6.02
C VAL A 31 -9.03 -13.35 -7.16
N VAL A 32 -8.59 -14.58 -6.89
CA VAL A 32 -8.38 -15.59 -7.95
C VAL A 32 -9.65 -16.38 -8.23
N VAL A 33 -10.07 -16.41 -9.49
CA VAL A 33 -11.21 -17.22 -9.97
C VAL A 33 -10.74 -18.36 -10.88
N LYS A 34 -11.58 -19.40 -11.03
CA LYS A 34 -11.24 -20.59 -11.84
C LYS A 34 -11.18 -20.30 -13.35
N ILE A 35 -11.99 -19.36 -13.84
CA ILE A 35 -12.08 -18.97 -15.26
C ILE A 35 -12.27 -17.44 -15.27
N GLY A 36 -11.48 -16.71 -16.05
CA GLY A 36 -11.69 -15.27 -16.27
C GLY A 36 -12.58 -14.98 -17.48
N GLY A 37 -13.03 -13.74 -17.64
CA GLY A 37 -13.62 -13.25 -18.89
C GLY A 37 -15.11 -13.58 -19.12
N ILE A 38 -15.79 -14.26 -18.21
CA ILE A 38 -17.27 -14.37 -18.28
C ILE A 38 -17.93 -13.07 -17.78
N PRO A 39 -19.13 -12.71 -18.26
CA PRO A 39 -19.75 -11.42 -17.94
C PRO A 39 -19.86 -11.11 -16.45
N TRP A 40 -20.20 -12.12 -15.64
CA TRP A 40 -20.32 -11.96 -14.18
C TRP A 40 -18.99 -11.63 -13.50
N PHE A 41 -17.88 -12.23 -13.95
CA PHE A 41 -16.56 -11.98 -13.39
C PHE A 41 -16.01 -10.62 -13.81
N ASN A 42 -16.31 -10.14 -15.02
CA ASN A 42 -15.93 -8.79 -15.42
C ASN A 42 -16.65 -7.73 -14.57
N ALA A 43 -17.93 -7.96 -14.26
CA ALA A 43 -18.69 -7.11 -13.34
C ALA A 43 -18.12 -7.17 -11.90
N MET A 44 -17.71 -8.35 -11.46
CA MET A 44 -17.05 -8.54 -10.16
C MET A 44 -15.71 -7.79 -10.08
N GLU A 45 -14.89 -7.84 -11.14
CA GLU A 45 -13.61 -7.12 -11.22
C GLU A 45 -13.82 -5.60 -11.14
N ALA A 46 -14.85 -5.07 -11.80
CA ALA A 46 -15.19 -3.65 -11.71
C ALA A 46 -15.52 -3.23 -10.26
N GLY A 47 -16.31 -4.04 -9.54
CA GLY A 47 -16.65 -3.80 -8.13
C GLY A 47 -15.44 -3.92 -7.19
N ILE A 48 -14.55 -4.88 -7.44
CA ILE A 48 -13.30 -5.05 -6.69
C ILE A 48 -12.41 -3.81 -6.84
N LYS A 49 -12.26 -3.30 -8.07
CA LYS A 49 -11.50 -2.07 -8.36
C LYS A 49 -12.12 -0.85 -7.70
N GLU A 50 -13.44 -0.68 -7.79
CA GLU A 50 -14.16 0.42 -7.13
C GLU A 50 -13.96 0.40 -5.61
N ARG A 51 -14.08 -0.78 -4.99
CA ARG A 51 -13.89 -0.92 -3.55
C ARG A 51 -12.43 -0.74 -3.13
N GLY A 52 -11.48 -1.22 -3.93
CA GLY A 52 -10.05 -1.03 -3.72
C GLY A 52 -9.69 0.45 -3.67
N GLN A 53 -10.18 1.23 -4.62
CA GLN A 53 -10.00 2.69 -4.64
C GLN A 53 -10.57 3.36 -3.38
N LYS A 54 -11.80 2.98 -2.96
CA LYS A 54 -12.42 3.52 -1.74
C LYS A 54 -11.66 3.17 -0.46
N LEU A 55 -10.93 2.06 -0.45
CA LEU A 55 -10.16 1.59 0.70
C LEU A 55 -8.69 1.99 0.65
N GLY A 56 -8.23 2.62 -0.43
CA GLY A 56 -6.82 2.94 -0.62
C GLY A 56 -5.93 1.72 -0.75
N VAL A 57 -6.46 0.62 -1.30
CA VAL A 57 -5.75 -0.65 -1.53
C VAL A 57 -5.74 -0.97 -3.02
N ASP A 58 -4.67 -1.63 -3.47
CA ASP A 58 -4.54 -2.10 -4.85
C ASP A 58 -5.26 -3.45 -4.97
N ALA A 59 -6.50 -3.41 -5.44
CA ALA A 59 -7.37 -4.58 -5.55
C ALA A 59 -7.59 -5.00 -7.02
N PHE A 60 -7.43 -6.29 -7.29
CA PHE A 60 -7.62 -6.89 -8.61
C PHE A 60 -8.19 -8.30 -8.50
N MET A 61 -8.64 -8.83 -9.64
CA MET A 61 -9.18 -10.18 -9.80
C MET A 61 -8.44 -10.89 -10.93
#